data_AF-A0A3R7F1U8-F1
#
_entry.id   AF-A0A3R7F1U8-F1
#
_cell.length_a   1.000
_cell.length_b   1.000
_cell.length_c   1.000
_cell.angle_alpha   90.00
_cell.angle_beta   90.00
_cell.angle_gamma   90.00
#
_symmetry.space_group_name_H-M   'P 1'
#
loop_
_entity.id
_entity.type
_entity.pdbx_description
1 polymer ?
#
loop_
_entity_poly.entity_id
_entity_poly.type
_entity_poly.pdbx_seq_one_letter_code
_entity_poly.pdbx_strand_id
1 'polypeptide(L)'
;MLEILTYQFMQWALLAAIVTGVLCSCIGVFVTLRGLTFMGGGIVHAAFAGAAFAIMLSVNYGIRTDPLLFALIFALVSALIIGHLSERGGMRLDVAIGVMFALTMAFAILFIGMMDQ
;
A
#
# COMPACT_ATOMS: atom_id res chain seq x y z
N MET A 1 -34.23 4.60 9.34
CA MET A 1 -32.88 4.26 9.87
C MET A 1 -32.32 2.97 9.27
N LEU A 2 -33.08 1.86 9.23
CA LEU A 2 -32.62 0.61 8.57
C LEU A 2 -32.54 0.68 7.03
N GLU A 3 -33.18 1.68 6.42
CA GLU A 3 -33.17 1.93 4.97
C GLU A 3 -31.76 2.24 4.41
N ILE A 4 -30.80 2.58 5.28
CA ILE A 4 -29.40 2.76 4.85
C ILE A 4 -28.73 1.44 4.48
N LEU A 5 -29.19 0.30 5.04
CA LEU A 5 -28.65 -1.04 4.76
C LEU A 5 -29.16 -1.64 3.43
N THR A 6 -30.21 -1.06 2.86
CA THR A 6 -30.72 -1.47 1.53
C THR A 6 -29.92 -0.91 0.37
N TYR A 7 -29.08 0.12 0.59
CA TYR A 7 -28.19 0.61 -0.47
C TYR A 7 -27.14 -0.44 -0.80
N GLN A 8 -27.06 -0.79 -2.08
CA GLN A 8 -26.11 -1.78 -2.58
C GLN A 8 -24.66 -1.41 -2.25
N PHE A 9 -24.28 -0.12 -2.33
CA PHE A 9 -22.96 0.36 -1.91
C PHE A 9 -22.66 0.06 -0.43
N MET A 10 -23.66 0.20 0.47
CA MET A 10 -23.50 -0.07 1.89
C MET A 10 -23.25 -1.55 2.15
N GLN A 11 -23.95 -2.42 1.42
CA GLN A 11 -23.74 -3.88 1.49
C GLN A 11 -22.33 -4.26 1.03
N TRP A 12 -21.85 -3.69 -0.09
CA TRP A 12 -20.48 -3.89 -0.56
C TRP A 12 -19.45 -3.36 0.44
N ALA A 13 -19.69 -2.20 1.04
CA ALA A 13 -18.80 -1.62 2.04
C ALA A 13 -18.71 -2.48 3.30
N LEU A 14 -19.84 -3.00 3.80
CA LEU A 14 -19.88 -3.91 4.95
C LEU A 14 -19.18 -5.23 4.64
N LEU A 15 -19.43 -5.81 3.47
CA LEU A 15 -18.79 -7.05 3.05
C LEU A 15 -17.28 -6.87 2.90
N ALA A 16 -16.84 -5.78 2.26
CA ALA A 16 -15.44 -5.41 2.16
C ALA A 16 -14.81 -5.20 3.54
N ALA A 17 -15.49 -4.53 4.47
CA ALA A 17 -15.00 -4.31 5.83
C ALA A 17 -14.82 -5.62 6.61
N ILE A 18 -15.76 -6.56 6.49
CA ILE A 18 -15.66 -7.88 7.12
C ILE A 18 -14.47 -8.66 6.54
N VAL A 19 -14.40 -8.76 5.20
CA VAL A 19 -13.32 -9.49 4.52
C VAL A 19 -11.96 -8.88 4.88
N THR A 20 -11.82 -7.56 4.78
CA THR A 20 -10.57 -6.86 5.09
C THR A 20 -10.23 -6.99 6.58
N GLY A 21 -11.21 -6.93 7.48
CA GLY A 21 -11.02 -7.11 8.91
C GLY A 21 -10.44 -8.49 9.25
N VAL A 22 -11.02 -9.56 8.68
CA VAL A 22 -10.52 -10.94 8.87
C VAL A 22 -9.09 -11.07 8.34
N LEU A 23 -8.81 -10.55 7.14
CA LEU A 23 -7.47 -10.58 6.56
C LEU A 23 -6.46 -9.81 7.42
N CYS A 24 -6.81 -8.60 7.86
CA CYS A 24 -5.98 -7.78 8.73
C CYS A 24 -5.72 -8.43 10.08
N SER A 25 -6.71 -9.11 10.69
CA SER A 25 -6.52 -9.84 11.94
C SER A 25 -5.55 -11.00 11.79
N CYS A 26 -5.70 -11.82 10.73
CA CYS A 26 -4.81 -12.95 10.47
C CYS A 26 -3.37 -12.49 10.19
N ILE A 27 -3.20 -11.50 9.31
CA ILE A 27 -1.89 -10.95 8.95
C ILE A 27 -1.26 -10.24 10.14
N GLY A 28 -2.05 -9.48 10.92
CA GLY A 28 -1.58 -8.75 12.09
C GLY A 28 -0.94 -9.67 13.12
N VAL A 29 -1.61 -10.77 13.50
CA VAL A 29 -1.06 -11.77 14.44
C VAL A 29 0.27 -12.34 13.93
N PHE A 30 0.34 -12.69 12.64
CA PHE A 30 1.56 -13.21 12.03
C PHE A 30 2.72 -12.20 12.07
N VAL A 31 2.44 -10.95 11.67
CA VAL A 31 3.42 -9.85 11.63
C VAL A 31 3.93 -9.53 13.04
N THR A 32 3.05 -9.48 14.04
CA THR A 32 3.42 -9.23 15.44
C THR A 32 4.29 -10.35 16.00
N LEU A 33 3.94 -11.62 15.77
CA LEU A 33 4.73 -12.76 16.25
C LEU A 33 6.14 -12.82 15.63
N ARG A 34 6.29 -12.28 14.41
CA ARG A 34 7.58 -12.23 13.71
C ARG A 34 8.40 -10.97 14.03
N GLY A 35 7.89 -10.08 14.89
CA GLY A 35 8.55 -8.81 15.21
C GLY A 35 8.64 -7.85 14.02
N LEU A 36 7.76 -8.02 13.02
CA LEU A 36 7.73 -7.23 11.79
C LEU A 36 6.78 -6.02 11.91
N THR A 37 6.57 -5.50 13.12
CA THR A 37 5.47 -4.57 13.45
C THR A 37 5.47 -3.29 12.60
N PHE A 38 6.64 -2.83 12.16
CA PHE A 38 6.78 -1.67 11.28
C PHE A 38 6.49 -1.95 9.80
N MET A 39 6.52 -3.21 9.38
CA MET A 39 6.46 -3.63 7.98
C MET A 39 5.12 -3.26 7.33
N GLY A 40 4.03 -3.29 8.11
CA GLY A 40 2.71 -2.86 7.66
C GLY A 40 2.66 -1.38 7.25
N GLY A 41 3.35 -0.50 7.98
CA GLY A 41 3.42 0.92 7.61
C GLY A 41 4.16 1.15 6.30
N GLY A 42 5.37 0.59 6.16
CA GLY A 42 6.19 0.80 4.96
C GLY A 42 5.57 0.27 3.67
N ILE A 43 4.95 -0.92 3.70
CA ILE A 43 4.40 -1.55 2.49
C ILE A 43 3.12 -0.85 2.03
N VAL A 44 2.26 -0.39 2.95
CA VAL A 44 1.02 0.32 2.58
C VAL A 44 1.33 1.61 1.84
N HIS A 45 2.36 2.35 2.25
CA HIS A 45 2.76 3.59 1.57
C HIS A 45 3.49 3.33 0.25
N ALA A 46 4.21 2.22 0.12
CA ALA A 46 4.71 1.76 -1.17
C ALA A 46 3.57 1.47 -2.16
N ALA A 47 2.53 0.75 -1.72
CA ALA A 47 1.35 0.47 -2.53
C ALA A 47 0.63 1.76 -2.93
N PHE A 48 0.51 2.72 -2.00
CA PHE A 48 -0.06 4.04 -2.26
C PHE A 48 0.74 4.82 -3.33
N ALA A 49 2.07 4.82 -3.25
CA ALA A 49 2.93 5.45 -4.25
C ALA A 49 2.73 4.82 -5.65
N GLY A 50 2.62 3.50 -5.73
CA GLY A 50 2.34 2.79 -6.98
C GLY A 50 0.96 3.10 -7.56
N ALA A 51 -0.07 3.16 -6.71
CA ALA A 51 -1.41 3.56 -7.13
C ALA A 51 -1.43 5.00 -7.67
N ALA A 52 -0.78 5.94 -6.96
CA ALA A 52 -0.64 7.32 -7.39
C ALA A 52 0.09 7.42 -8.74
N PHE A 53 1.15 6.63 -8.94
CA PHE A 53 1.87 6.55 -10.21
C PHE A 53 0.99 6.07 -11.36
N ALA A 54 0.19 5.02 -11.16
CA ALA A 54 -0.73 4.54 -12.19
C ALA A 54 -1.77 5.59 -12.58
N ILE A 55 -2.36 6.26 -11.59
CA ILE A 55 -3.35 7.30 -11.84
C ILE A 55 -2.68 8.48 -12.58
N MET A 56 -1.47 8.87 -12.19
CA MET A 56 -0.70 9.90 -12.90
C MET A 56 -0.46 9.53 -14.37
N LEU A 57 -0.08 8.28 -14.66
CA LEU A 57 0.05 7.81 -16.05
C LEU A 57 -1.28 7.87 -16.82
N SER A 58 -2.37 7.51 -16.17
CA SER A 58 -3.69 7.55 -16.78
C SER A 58 -4.16 8.97 -17.08
N VAL A 59 -3.84 9.95 -16.23
CA VAL A 59 -4.24 11.35 -16.40
C VAL A 59 -3.35 12.04 -17.44
N ASN A 60 -2.02 11.95 -17.34
CA ASN A 60 -1.12 12.70 -18.23
C ASN A 60 -0.96 12.07 -19.63
N TYR A 61 -0.97 10.75 -19.73
CA TYR A 61 -0.63 10.05 -20.98
C TYR A 61 -1.81 9.30 -21.59
N GLY A 62 -2.99 9.32 -20.97
CA GLY A 62 -4.19 8.63 -21.44
C GLY A 62 -4.08 7.10 -21.44
N ILE A 63 -3.07 6.53 -20.77
CA ILE A 63 -2.85 5.09 -20.70
C ILE A 63 -3.77 4.51 -19.63
N ARG A 64 -4.72 3.64 -20.00
CA ARG A 64 -5.52 2.88 -19.02
C ARG A 64 -4.64 1.85 -18.32
N THR A 65 -4.03 2.24 -17.22
CA THR A 65 -3.32 1.36 -16.29
C THR A 65 -4.25 0.98 -15.14
N ASP A 66 -4.21 -0.27 -14.71
CA ASP A 66 -4.94 -0.71 -13.51
C ASP A 66 -4.18 -0.24 -12.26
N PRO A 67 -4.76 0.62 -11.39
CA PRO A 67 -4.07 1.11 -10.19
C PRO A 67 -3.68 -0.01 -9.23
N LEU A 68 -4.45 -1.10 -9.20
CA LEU A 68 -4.19 -2.24 -8.33
C LEU A 68 -2.90 -2.97 -8.75
N LEU A 69 -2.65 -3.07 -10.06
CA LEU A 69 -1.47 -3.73 -10.60
C LEU A 69 -0.19 -2.99 -10.20
N PHE A 70 -0.18 -1.66 -10.37
CA PHE A 70 0.98 -0.85 -9.99
C PHE A 70 1.17 -0.77 -8.49
N ALA A 71 0.09 -0.70 -7.71
CA ALA A 71 0.16 -0.79 -6.25
C ALA A 71 0.83 -2.10 -5.80
N LEU A 72 0.45 -3.23 -6.41
CA LEU A 72 1.04 -4.54 -6.13
C LEU A 72 2.52 -4.58 -6.53
N ILE A 73 2.87 -4.11 -7.72
CA ILE A 73 4.26 -4.08 -8.21
C ILE A 73 5.14 -3.25 -7.26
N PHE A 74 4.72 -2.03 -6.91
CA PHE A 74 5.49 -1.16 -6.01
C PHE A 74 5.61 -1.75 -4.60
N ALA A 75 4.55 -2.38 -4.08
CA ALA A 75 4.58 -3.06 -2.79
C ALA A 75 5.58 -4.22 -2.79
N LEU A 76 5.57 -5.05 -3.84
CA LEU A 76 6.49 -6.18 -3.99
C LEU A 76 7.94 -5.72 -4.14
N VAL A 77 8.19 -4.74 -5.01
CA VAL A 77 9.53 -4.15 -5.21
C VAL A 77 10.03 -3.56 -3.90
N SER A 78 9.20 -2.83 -3.16
CA SER A 78 9.61 -2.27 -1.88
C SER A 78 9.88 -3.34 -0.83
N ALA A 79 9.05 -4.38 -0.74
CA ALA A 79 9.28 -5.51 0.17
C ALA A 79 10.59 -6.24 -0.13
N LEU A 80 10.91 -6.45 -1.41
CA LEU A 80 12.18 -7.05 -1.84
C LEU A 80 13.37 -6.16 -1.49
N ILE A 81 13.27 -4.84 -1.71
CA ILE A 81 14.34 -3.89 -1.34
C ILE A 81 14.56 -3.88 0.17
N ILE A 82 13.50 -3.84 0.97
CA ILE A 82 13.58 -3.90 2.45
C ILE A 82 14.27 -5.18 2.90
N GLY A 83 13.85 -6.33 2.36
CA GLY A 83 14.45 -7.64 2.68
C GLY A 83 15.93 -7.69 2.32
N HIS A 84 16.28 -7.25 1.10
CA HIS A 84 17.66 -7.25 0.63
C HIS A 84 18.55 -6.32 1.46
N LEU A 85 18.04 -5.14 1.82
CA LEU A 85 18.76 -4.15 2.60
C LEU A 85 18.94 -4.61 4.06
N SER A 86 17.96 -5.34 4.61
CA SER A 86 18.05 -5.94 5.93
C SER A 86 19.02 -7.12 5.98
N GLU A 87 19.09 -7.94 4.93
CA GLU A 87 19.98 -9.12 4.89
C GLU A 87 21.43 -8.77 4.56
N ARG A 88 21.67 -7.93 3.54
CA ARG A 88 23.02 -7.62 3.05
C ARG A 88 23.60 -6.32 3.59
N GLY A 89 22.75 -5.36 3.95
CA GLY A 89 23.19 -4.04 4.40
C GLY A 89 23.59 -3.99 5.87
N GLY A 90 23.39 -5.06 6.65
CA GLY A 90 23.65 -5.09 8.08
C GLY A 90 22.80 -4.11 8.89
N MET A 91 21.79 -3.49 8.27
CA MET A 91 20.86 -2.59 8.93
C MET A 91 19.73 -3.36 9.61
N ARG A 92 19.28 -2.84 10.75
CA ARG A 92 18.05 -3.32 11.38
C ARG A 92 16.89 -3.14 10.41
N LEU A 93 16.04 -4.16 10.32
CA LEU A 93 14.84 -4.15 9.49
C LEU A 93 13.99 -2.89 9.71
N ASP A 94 13.83 -2.46 10.96
CA ASP A 94 13.08 -1.24 11.32
C ASP A 94 13.61 0.01 10.61
N VAL A 95 14.94 0.12 10.46
CA VAL A 95 15.59 1.26 9.80
C VAL A 95 15.38 1.19 8.29
N ALA A 96 15.53 0.00 7.69
CA ALA A 96 15.27 -0.22 6.27
C ALA A 96 13.81 0.12 5.91
N ILE A 97 12.86 -0.29 6.75
CA ILE A 97 11.44 0.05 6.60
C ILE A 97 11.23 1.58 6.70
N GLY A 98 11.86 2.24 7.68
CA GLY A 98 11.74 3.69 7.85
C GLY A 98 12.27 4.49 6.66
N VAL A 99 13.41 4.08 6.09
CA VAL A 99 13.97 4.70 4.87
C VAL A 99 13.04 4.51 3.67
N MET A 100 12.52 3.29 3.49
CA MET A 100 11.60 2.98 2.40
C MET A 100 10.25 3.68 2.54
N PHE A 101 9.76 3.85 3.76
CA PHE A 101 8.58 4.67 4.05
C PHE A 101 8.78 6.13 3.58
N ALA A 102 9.91 6.76 3.96
CA ALA A 102 10.18 8.14 3.58
C ALA A 102 10.31 8.31 2.05
N LEU A 103 11.01 7.39 1.39
CA LEU A 103 11.16 7.36 -0.07
C LEU A 103 9.80 7.20 -0.78
N THR A 104 9.00 6.22 -0.38
CA THR A 104 7.72 5.94 -1.03
C THR A 104 6.70 7.05 -0.80
N MET A 105 6.69 7.67 0.39
CA MET A 105 5.88 8.87 0.64
C MET A 105 6.30 10.06 -0.22
N ALA A 106 7.60 10.29 -0.37
CA ALA A 106 8.10 11.34 -1.25
C ALA A 106 7.67 11.10 -2.72
N PHE A 107 7.77 9.86 -3.20
CA PHE A 107 7.30 9.51 -4.54
C PHE A 107 5.78 9.66 -4.69
N ALA A 108 4.99 9.23 -3.72
CA ALA A 108 3.54 9.37 -3.78
C ALA A 108 3.11 10.84 -3.92
N ILE A 109 3.69 11.72 -3.10
CA ILE A 109 3.40 13.16 -3.14
C ILE A 109 3.91 13.77 -4.45
N LEU A 110 5.09 13.36 -4.94
CA LEU A 110 5.63 13.81 -6.22
C LEU A 110 4.69 13.44 -7.37
N PHE A 111 4.22 12.20 -7.45
CA PHE A 111 3.32 11.75 -8.50
C PHE A 111 1.99 12.49 -8.46
N ILE A 112 1.41 12.67 -7.27
CA ILE A 112 0.19 13.46 -7.09
C ILE A 112 0.42 14.92 -7.51
N GLY A 113 1.55 15.52 -7.16
CA GLY A 113 1.88 16.90 -7.53
C GLY A 113 2.15 17.09 -9.02
N MET A 114 2.58 16.03 -9.73
CA MET A 114 2.80 16.01 -11.18
C MET A 114 1.54 15.63 -11.98
N MET A 115 0.43 15.32 -11.32
CA MET A 115 -0.86 15.14 -12.00
C MET A 115 -1.37 16.52 -12.42
N ASP A 116 -1.06 16.92 -13.65
CA ASP A 116 -1.66 18.11 -14.26
C ASP A 116 -3.16 17.85 -14.49
N GLN A 117 -3.98 18.83 -14.09
CA GLN A 117 -5.45 18.81 -14.21
C GLN A 117 -5.93 19.15 -15.62
#